data_AF-A0A9Q3C175-F1
#
_entry.id   AF-A0A9Q3C175-F1
#
_cell.length_a   1.000
_cell.length_b   1.000
_cell.length_c   1.000
_cell.angle_alpha   90.00
_cell.angle_beta   90.00
_cell.angle_gamma   90.00
#
_symmetry.space_group_name_H-M   'P 1'
#
loop_
_entity.id
_entity.type
_entity.pdbx_description
1 polymer ?
#
loop_
_entity_poly.entity_id
_entity_poly.type
_entity_poly.pdbx_seq_one_letter_code
_entity_poly.pdbx_strand_id
1 'polypeptide(L)'
;MPYSEKEALKQIPEASRWPKFSGTGEYDHLELIDYIDGLFIDVSSIPDYWITARLNKAFKVHASAWYIEMKEIHGRTNWSWWKIQIIQKCSNGT
;
A
#
# COMPACT_ATOMS: atom_id res chain seq x y z
N MET A 1 13.29 -22.29 3.10
CA MET A 1 12.03 -22.56 3.82
C MET A 1 11.25 -21.26 3.91
N PRO A 2 9.95 -21.22 3.61
CA PRO A 2 9.15 -20.02 3.81
C PRO A 2 9.13 -19.66 5.31
N TYR A 3 9.11 -18.36 5.60
CA TYR A 3 9.01 -17.87 6.97
C TYR A 3 7.69 -18.32 7.62
N SER A 4 7.70 -18.55 8.94
CA SER A 4 6.43 -18.58 9.67
C SER A 4 5.76 -17.20 9.63
N GLU A 5 4.43 -17.12 9.79
CA GLU A 5 3.70 -15.85 9.74
C GLU A 5 4.30 -14.79 10.68
N LYS A 6 4.67 -15.19 11.91
CA LYS A 6 5.28 -14.27 12.90
C LYS A 6 6.66 -13.78 12.47
N GLU A 7 7.42 -14.57 11.73
CA GLU A 7 8.73 -14.18 11.23
C GLU A 7 8.60 -13.27 10.01
N ALA A 8 7.68 -13.58 9.09
CA ALA A 8 7.37 -12.73 7.95
C ALA A 8 6.92 -11.32 8.40
N LEU A 9 6.08 -11.23 9.45
CA LEU A 9 5.67 -9.97 10.07
C LEU A 9 6.84 -9.12 10.56
N LYS A 10 7.92 -9.73 11.05
CA LYS A 10 9.11 -9.02 11.53
C LYS A 10 9.99 -8.49 10.39
N GLN A 11 9.90 -9.10 9.21
CA GLN A 11 10.62 -8.64 8.02
C GLN A 11 9.94 -7.44 7.36
N ILE A 12 8.64 -7.23 7.60
CA ILE A 12 7.91 -6.07 7.08
C ILE A 12 8.34 -4.82 7.87
N PRO A 13 8.94 -3.80 7.21
CA PRO A 13 9.28 -2.55 7.86
C PRO A 13 8.03 -1.85 8.40
N GLU A 14 8.20 -1.09 9.48
CA GLU A 14 7.12 -0.27 10.01
C GLU A 14 6.51 0.64 8.93
N ALA A 15 5.18 0.71 8.86
CA ALA A 15 4.50 1.51 7.85
C ALA A 15 4.76 3.03 7.95
N SER A 16 5.32 3.48 9.07
CA SER A 16 5.87 4.83 9.24
C SER A 16 7.02 5.10 8.24
N ARG A 17 7.81 4.08 7.90
CA ARG A 17 8.98 4.13 7.01
C ARG A 17 8.65 3.94 5.53
N TRP A 18 7.41 3.58 5.19
CA TRP A 18 7.00 3.42 3.80
C TRP A 18 6.99 4.78 3.09
N PRO A 19 7.25 4.81 1.76
CA PRO A 19 7.10 6.01 0.94
C PRO A 19 5.73 6.65 1.15
N LYS A 20 5.69 7.98 1.12
CA LYS A 20 4.47 8.73 1.43
C LYS A 20 3.78 9.15 0.14
N PHE A 21 2.55 8.70 -0.02
CA PHE A 21 1.71 9.07 -1.15
C PHE A 21 0.79 10.23 -0.78
N SER A 22 0.89 11.32 -1.53
CA SER A 22 0.13 12.56 -1.34
C SER A 22 -1.14 12.63 -2.20
N GLY A 23 -1.20 11.85 -3.29
CA GLY A 23 -2.32 11.88 -4.23
C GLY A 23 -2.23 12.97 -5.30
N THR A 24 -1.19 13.81 -5.28
CA THR A 24 -1.02 14.95 -6.19
C THR A 24 0.41 15.10 -6.73
N GLY A 25 1.33 14.19 -6.36
CA GLY A 25 2.72 14.24 -6.81
C GLY A 25 2.91 13.48 -8.12
N GLU A 26 3.71 14.06 -9.02
CA GLU A 26 4.35 13.30 -10.09
C GLU A 26 5.28 12.30 -9.39
N TYR A 27 5.04 11.00 -9.55
CA TYR A 27 5.90 9.88 -9.12
C TYR A 27 5.80 9.33 -7.68
N ASP A 28 5.17 10.02 -6.72
CA ASP A 28 5.07 9.49 -5.33
C ASP A 28 4.26 8.19 -5.22
N HIS A 29 3.35 7.96 -6.16
CA HIS A 29 2.59 6.70 -6.30
C HIS A 29 3.44 5.54 -6.81
N LEU A 30 4.33 5.78 -7.78
CA LEU A 30 5.18 4.72 -8.34
C LEU A 30 6.19 4.25 -7.30
N GLU A 31 6.79 5.18 -6.56
CA GLU A 31 7.73 4.84 -5.46
C GLU A 31 7.05 3.99 -4.38
N LEU A 32 5.81 4.32 -3.99
CA LEU A 32 5.04 3.52 -3.04
C LEU A 32 4.71 2.13 -3.60
N ILE A 33 4.32 2.04 -4.87
CA ILE A 33 3.96 0.79 -5.52
C ILE A 33 5.18 -0.14 -5.60
N ASP A 34 6.30 0.36 -6.12
CA ASP A 34 7.53 -0.42 -6.29
C ASP A 34 8.08 -0.89 -4.94
N TYR A 35 8.01 -0.04 -3.90
CA TYR A 35 8.40 -0.41 -2.56
C TYR A 35 7.56 -1.58 -2.01
N ILE A 36 6.23 -1.52 -2.15
CA ILE A 36 5.35 -2.58 -1.65
C ILE A 36 5.50 -3.87 -2.46
N ASP A 37 5.64 -3.78 -3.79
CA ASP A 37 5.91 -4.95 -4.62
C ASP A 37 7.23 -5.62 -4.21
N GLY A 38 8.27 -4.82 -3.89
CA GLY A 38 9.52 -5.32 -3.33
C GLY A 38 9.33 -6.12 -2.04
N LEU A 39 8.45 -5.66 -1.13
CA LEU A 39 8.13 -6.41 0.10
C LEU A 39 7.52 -7.78 -0.18
N PHE A 40 6.62 -7.89 -1.16
CA PHE A 40 6.02 -9.17 -1.55
C PHE A 40 7.03 -10.12 -2.21
N ILE A 41 8.03 -9.57 -2.93
CA ILE A 41 9.11 -10.35 -3.53
C ILE A 41 10.08 -10.85 -2.44
N ASP A 42 10.52 -9.96 -1.55
CA ASP A 42 11.53 -10.25 -0.54
C ASP A 42 11.00 -11.16 0.59
N VAL A 43 9.69 -11.12 0.84
CA VAL A 43 9.04 -11.91 1.89
C VAL A 43 7.97 -12.79 1.24
N SER A 44 8.37 -14.01 0.88
CA SER A 44 7.56 -14.96 0.08
C SER A 44 6.25 -15.46 0.73
N SER A 45 5.79 -14.85 1.83
CA SER A 45 4.63 -15.28 2.61
C SER A 45 3.91 -14.11 3.29
N ILE A 46 3.91 -12.92 2.70
CA ILE A 46 3.08 -11.81 3.18
C ILE A 46 1.64 -12.00 2.71
N PRO A 47 0.66 -12.14 3.61
CA PRO A 47 -0.73 -12.01 3.26
C PRO A 47 -1.07 -10.55 2.93
N ASP A 48 -1.83 -10.32 1.86
CA ASP A 48 -2.23 -8.97 1.42
C ASP A 48 -2.81 -8.10 2.54
N TYR A 49 -3.60 -8.70 3.44
CA TYR A 49 -4.24 -7.95 4.53
C TYR A 49 -3.25 -7.30 5.50
N TRP A 50 -2.01 -7.79 5.60
CA TRP A 50 -0.96 -7.14 6.38
C TRP A 50 -0.49 -5.83 5.76
N ILE A 51 -0.46 -5.77 4.42
CA ILE A 51 -0.09 -4.56 3.70
C ILE A 51 -1.29 -3.62 3.67
N THR A 52 -2.45 -4.10 3.23
CA THR A 52 -3.62 -3.25 3.01
C THR A 52 -4.19 -2.65 4.30
N ALA A 53 -4.01 -3.31 5.46
CA ALA A 53 -4.37 -2.74 6.76
C ALA A 53 -3.48 -1.56 7.19
N ARG A 54 -2.26 -1.46 6.65
CA ARG A 54 -1.24 -0.46 7.04
C ARG A 54 -1.07 0.68 6.03
N LEU A 55 -1.69 0.57 4.85
CA LEU A 55 -1.65 1.60 3.80
C LEU A 55 -2.06 3.00 4.29
N ASN A 56 -2.96 3.09 5.29
CA ASN A 56 -3.36 4.37 5.88
C ASN A 56 -2.17 5.19 6.43
N LYS A 57 -1.06 4.55 6.81
CA LYS A 57 0.15 5.21 7.31
C LYS A 57 1.06 5.73 6.19
N ALA A 58 0.89 5.23 4.96
CA ALA A 58 1.57 5.73 3.77
C ALA A 58 0.85 6.94 3.15
N PHE A 59 -0.47 7.06 3.35
CA PHE A 59 -1.27 8.12 2.75
C PHE A 59 -1.27 9.42 3.57
N LYS A 60 -0.87 10.52 2.93
CA LYS A 60 -0.89 11.88 3.49
C LYS A 60 -2.21 12.58 3.21
N VAL A 61 -2.70 13.35 4.19
CA VAL A 61 -3.78 14.36 4.10
C VAL A 61 -4.91 13.99 3.12
N HIS A 62 -4.81 14.42 1.85
CA HIS A 62 -5.84 14.22 0.83
C HIS A 62 -5.98 12.75 0.39
N ALA A 63 -4.88 12.00 0.29
CA ALA A 63 -4.93 10.58 -0.01
C ALA A 63 -5.51 9.76 1.16
N SER A 64 -5.43 10.26 2.39
CA SER A 64 -5.95 9.57 3.57
C SER A 64 -7.48 9.52 3.57
N ALA A 65 -8.14 10.65 3.26
CA ALA A 65 -9.59 10.73 3.16
C ALA A 65 -10.12 9.82 2.02
N TRP A 66 -9.50 9.90 0.84
CA TRP A 66 -9.82 9.04 -0.30
C TRP A 66 -9.67 7.54 0.03
N TYR A 67 -8.63 7.15 0.75
CA TYR A 67 -8.44 5.77 1.16
C TYR A 67 -9.53 5.25 2.10
N ILE A 68 -9.98 6.08 3.05
CA ILE A 68 -11.06 5.72 3.97
C ILE A 68 -12.36 5.51 3.19
N GLU A 69 -12.70 6.44 2.31
CA GLU A 69 -13.88 6.36 1.44
C GLU A 69 -13.86 5.08 0.58
N MET A 70 -12.72 4.78 -0.04
CA MET A 70 -12.53 3.56 -0.84
C MET A 70 -12.71 2.28 -0.02
N LYS A 71 -12.26 2.25 1.24
CA LYS A 71 -12.53 1.12 2.14
C LYS A 71 -14.00 1.00 2.53
N GLU A 72 -14.67 2.10 2.77
CA GLU A 72 -16.09 2.08 3.15
C GLU A 72 -16.96 1.54 2.00
N ILE A 73 -16.64 1.92 0.76
CA ILE A 73 -17.37 1.50 -0.44
C ILE A 73 -17.05 0.05 -0.83
N HIS A 74 -15.76 -0.33 -0.84
CA HIS A 74 -15.31 -1.61 -1.42
C HIS A 74 -14.90 -2.67 -0.39
N GLY A 75 -14.83 -2.32 0.90
CA GLY A 75 -14.50 -3.25 1.98
C GLY A 75 -13.05 -3.75 1.95
N ARG A 76 -12.86 -5.05 2.23
CA ARG A 76 -11.52 -5.67 2.22
C ARG A 76 -11.11 -6.02 0.80
N THR A 77 -10.08 -5.35 0.31
CA THR A 77 -9.51 -5.55 -1.02
C THR A 77 -8.05 -6.00 -0.94
N ASN A 78 -7.58 -6.61 -2.03
CA ASN A 78 -6.22 -7.12 -2.18
C ASN A 78 -5.26 -6.02 -2.68
N TRP A 79 -3.94 -6.27 -2.64
CA TRP A 79 -2.95 -5.29 -3.05
C TRP A 79 -3.04 -4.94 -4.54
N SER A 80 -3.31 -5.92 -5.40
CA SER A 80 -3.48 -5.69 -6.84
C SER A 80 -4.58 -4.68 -7.16
N TRP A 81 -5.70 -4.74 -6.41
CA TRP A 81 -6.76 -3.75 -6.53
C TRP A 81 -6.30 -2.36 -6.08
N TRP A 82 -5.63 -2.26 -4.93
CA TRP A 82 -5.09 -0.98 -4.44
C TRP A 82 -4.09 -0.36 -5.40
N LYS A 83 -3.23 -1.15 -6.04
CA LYS A 83 -2.29 -0.68 -7.06
C LYS A 83 -3.01 0.00 -8.22
N ILE A 84 -4.08 -0.61 -8.74
CA ILE A 84 -4.91 -0.02 -9.81
C ILE A 84 -5.54 1.29 -9.33
N GLN A 85 -6.09 1.33 -8.12
CA GLN A 85 -6.74 2.52 -7.58
C GLN A 85 -5.77 3.68 -7.36
N ILE A 86 -4.56 3.40 -6.86
CA ILE A 86 -3.50 4.39 -6.69
C ILE A 86 -3.10 4.99 -8.04
N ILE A 87 -2.90 4.14 -9.06
CA ILE A 87 -2.58 4.60 -10.43
C ILE A 87 -3.71 5.46 -10.98
N GLN A 88 -4.97 5.00 -10.90
CA GLN A 88 -6.13 5.75 -11.38
C GLN A 88 -6.30 7.09 -10.68
N LYS A 89 -6.05 7.15 -9.38
CA LYS A 89 -6.14 8.39 -8.59
C LYS A 89 -5.14 9.44 -9.09
N CYS A 90 -3.94 9.02 -9.51
CA CYS A 90 -2.93 9.90 -10.09
C CYS A 90 -3.20 10.26 -11.55
N SER A 91 -3.68 9.32 -12.37
CA SER A 91 -4.00 9.58 -13.77
C SER A 91 -5.17 10.55 -13.96
N ASN A 92 -6.15 10.56 -13.04
CA ASN A 92 -7.29 11.49 -13.10
C ASN A 92 -6.97 12.90 -12.55
N GLY A 93 -5.69 13.19 -12.25
CA GLY A 93 -5.22 14.49 -11.74
C GLY A 93 -4.65 15.44 -12.81
N THR A 94 -4.67 15.05 -14.09
CA THR A 94 -4.37 15.92 -15.26
C THR A 94 -5.65 16.39 -15.93
#